data_AF-A0A485B8J0-F1
#
_entry.id   AF-A0A485B8J0-F1
#
_cell.length_a   1.000
_cell.length_b   1.000
_cell.length_c   1.000
_cell.angle_alpha   90.00
_cell.angle_beta   90.00
_cell.angle_gamma   90.00
#
_symmetry.space_group_name_H-M   'P 1'
#
loop_
_entity.id
_entity.type
_entity.pdbx_description
1 polymer ?
#
loop_
_entity_poly.entity_id
_entity_poly.type
_entity_poly.pdbx_seq_one_letter_code
_entity_poly.pdbx_strand_id
1 'polypeptide(L)'
;MKVIQRALEECGLPAATVQAIENPDRALVGEMLKMDKYIDMLIPRGGAGLHKLCREQSTIPVITGGIGVCHIYIDDSADIAEALKIIVNAKVQRPSACNSVETLLVNQHIADRFLPALSQQMAESGVTLHADAATLPVLQNGPANVEPVKAEQYNDEYLSLESECQSGRWPRRGHRPYPRARYTAF
;
A
#
# COMPACT_ATOMS: atom_id res chain seq x y z
N MET A 1 -7.37 -17.62 -24.37
CA MET A 1 -6.09 -18.23 -24.81
C MET A 1 -5.92 -18.25 -26.33
N LYS A 2 -6.91 -18.71 -27.11
CA LYS A 2 -6.82 -18.88 -28.58
C LYS A 2 -6.27 -17.67 -29.38
N VAL A 3 -6.61 -16.44 -28.98
CA VAL A 3 -6.10 -15.21 -29.65
C VAL A 3 -4.60 -15.07 -29.52
N ILE A 4 -4.04 -15.31 -28.32
CA ILE A 4 -2.60 -15.19 -28.05
C ILE A 4 -1.84 -16.29 -28.83
N GLN A 5 -2.33 -17.52 -28.78
CA GLN A 5 -1.68 -18.65 -29.45
C GLN A 5 -1.65 -18.50 -30.97
N ARG A 6 -2.74 -18.03 -31.57
CA ARG A 6 -2.77 -17.73 -33.01
C ARG A 6 -1.75 -16.64 -33.38
N ALA A 7 -1.64 -15.59 -32.58
CA ALA A 7 -0.65 -14.54 -32.83
C ALA A 7 0.80 -15.07 -32.73
N LEU A 8 1.07 -16.00 -31.80
CA LEU A 8 2.36 -16.69 -31.70
C LEU A 8 2.67 -17.47 -32.98
N GLU A 9 1.71 -18.25 -33.48
CA GLU A 9 1.85 -19.05 -34.71
C GLU A 9 2.09 -18.16 -35.94
N GLU A 10 1.35 -17.05 -36.07
CA GLU A 10 1.55 -16.06 -37.15
C GLU A 10 2.94 -15.43 -37.10
N CYS A 11 3.57 -15.37 -35.92
CA CYS A 11 4.96 -14.93 -35.73
C CYS A 11 6.00 -16.07 -35.83
N GLY A 12 5.59 -17.30 -36.14
CA GLY A 12 6.47 -18.46 -36.24
C GLY A 12 6.91 -19.05 -34.89
N LEU A 13 6.24 -18.70 -33.79
CA LEU A 13 6.49 -19.24 -32.45
C LEU A 13 5.53 -20.40 -32.13
N PRO A 14 5.94 -21.39 -31.31
CA PRO A 14 5.05 -22.46 -30.89
C PRO A 14 3.85 -21.93 -30.09
N ALA A 15 2.64 -22.39 -30.40
CA ALA A 15 1.44 -22.04 -29.62
C ALA A 15 1.58 -22.37 -28.13
N ALA A 16 2.33 -23.42 -27.79
CA ALA A 16 2.57 -23.86 -26.41
C ALA A 16 3.49 -22.94 -25.59
N THR A 17 4.05 -21.87 -26.17
CA THR A 17 4.83 -20.86 -25.44
C THR A 17 3.99 -20.16 -24.37
N VAL A 18 2.67 -20.02 -24.59
CA VAL A 18 1.74 -19.50 -23.58
C VAL A 18 0.64 -20.54 -23.36
N GLN A 19 0.50 -21.00 -22.12
CA GLN A 19 -0.48 -22.01 -21.70
C GLN A 19 -1.36 -21.47 -20.59
N ALA A 20 -2.58 -21.98 -20.49
CA ALA A 20 -3.50 -21.71 -19.40
C ALA A 20 -4.00 -23.02 -18.81
N ILE A 21 -4.13 -23.04 -17.49
CA ILE A 21 -4.81 -24.11 -16.79
C ILE A 21 -6.31 -23.79 -16.84
N GLU A 22 -7.08 -24.55 -17.63
CA GLU A 22 -8.52 -24.33 -17.81
C GLU A 22 -9.38 -25.01 -16.74
N ASN A 23 -8.81 -25.97 -16.01
CA ASN A 23 -9.48 -26.63 -14.90
C ASN A 23 -9.47 -25.72 -13.65
N PRO A 24 -10.64 -25.33 -13.11
CA PRO A 24 -10.74 -24.43 -11.97
C PRO A 24 -10.45 -25.09 -10.61
N ASP A 25 -10.13 -26.39 -10.57
CA ASP A 25 -9.84 -27.10 -9.33
C ASP A 25 -8.61 -26.51 -8.62
N ARG A 26 -8.82 -26.04 -7.39
CA ARG A 26 -7.78 -25.45 -6.56
C ARG A 26 -6.71 -26.45 -6.13
N ALA A 27 -6.99 -27.75 -6.17
CA ALA A 27 -5.98 -28.78 -5.91
C ALA A 27 -4.79 -28.67 -6.86
N LEU A 28 -5.04 -28.31 -8.12
CA LEU A 28 -4.01 -28.13 -9.15
C LEU A 28 -3.02 -27.00 -8.82
N VAL A 29 -3.45 -25.97 -8.08
CA VAL A 29 -2.54 -24.92 -7.63
C VAL A 29 -1.48 -25.52 -6.72
N GLY A 30 -1.87 -26.37 -5.76
CA GLY A 30 -0.95 -27.01 -4.83
C GLY A 30 0.06 -27.93 -5.51
N GLU A 31 -0.36 -28.63 -6.57
CA GLU A 31 0.55 -29.43 -7.41
C GLU A 31 1.53 -28.53 -8.19
N MET A 32 1.02 -27.47 -8.83
CA MET A 32 1.82 -26.52 -9.61
C MET A 32 2.91 -25.85 -8.77
N LEU A 33 2.62 -25.52 -7.50
CA LEU A 33 3.59 -24.93 -6.57
C LEU A 33 4.81 -25.82 -6.34
N LYS A 34 4.76 -27.11 -6.69
CA LYS A 34 5.82 -28.12 -6.50
C LYS A 34 6.49 -28.56 -7.79
N MET A 35 6.25 -27.86 -8.91
CA MET A 35 6.76 -28.22 -10.24
C MET A 35 8.09 -27.51 -10.56
N ASP A 36 9.02 -27.42 -9.61
CA ASP A 36 10.33 -26.74 -9.77
C ASP A 36 11.24 -27.36 -10.84
N LYS A 37 10.93 -28.58 -11.29
CA LYS A 37 11.57 -29.19 -12.48
C LYS A 37 11.17 -28.52 -13.81
N TYR A 38 10.00 -27.88 -13.85
CA TYR A 38 9.39 -27.37 -15.08
C TYR A 38 9.11 -25.86 -15.04
N ILE A 39 9.06 -25.27 -13.85
CA ILE A 39 8.72 -23.87 -13.63
C ILE A 39 9.84 -23.23 -12.83
N ASP A 40 10.53 -22.27 -13.43
CA ASP A 40 11.65 -21.58 -12.78
C ASP A 40 11.21 -20.48 -11.81
N MET A 41 10.01 -19.92 -12.01
CA MET A 41 9.53 -18.78 -11.24
C MET A 41 8.00 -18.68 -11.19
N LEU A 42 7.48 -18.26 -10.04
CA LEU A 42 6.06 -17.92 -9.85
C LEU A 42 5.87 -16.44 -9.52
N ILE A 43 4.85 -15.83 -10.15
CA ILE A 43 4.40 -14.47 -9.86
C ILE A 43 2.93 -14.50 -9.45
N PRO A 44 2.60 -14.78 -8.17
CA PRO A 44 1.22 -14.75 -7.71
C PRO A 44 0.67 -13.32 -7.76
N ARG A 45 -0.56 -13.19 -8.24
CA ARG A 45 -1.32 -11.95 -8.23
C ARG A 45 -2.65 -12.20 -7.53
N GLY A 46 -2.84 -11.60 -6.37
CA GLY A 46 -4.03 -11.77 -5.55
C GLY A 46 -3.84 -11.19 -4.16
N GLY A 47 -4.70 -11.57 -3.22
CA GLY A 47 -4.63 -11.10 -1.83
C GLY A 47 -3.49 -11.73 -1.02
N ALA A 48 -3.28 -11.20 0.19
CA ALA A 48 -2.22 -11.64 1.11
C ALA A 48 -2.25 -13.15 1.40
N GLY A 49 -3.43 -13.78 1.43
CA GLY A 49 -3.59 -15.22 1.60
C GLY A 49 -2.94 -16.05 0.48
N LEU A 50 -3.06 -15.60 -0.78
CA LEU A 50 -2.41 -16.27 -1.92
C LEU A 50 -0.89 -16.08 -1.86
N HIS A 51 -0.42 -14.87 -1.54
CA HIS A 51 1.01 -14.62 -1.36
C HIS A 51 1.60 -15.47 -0.24
N LYS A 52 0.87 -15.64 0.87
CA LYS A 52 1.27 -16.51 1.98
C LYS A 52 1.32 -17.97 1.55
N LEU A 53 0.27 -18.46 0.89
CA LEU A 53 0.20 -19.83 0.37
C LEU A 53 1.40 -20.15 -0.53
N CYS A 54 1.68 -19.30 -1.52
CA CYS A 54 2.78 -19.51 -2.45
C CYS A 54 4.14 -19.47 -1.74
N ARG A 55 4.37 -18.52 -0.82
CA ARG A 55 5.63 -18.43 -0.07
C ARG A 55 5.87 -19.62 0.86
N GLU A 56 4.82 -20.15 1.47
CA GLU A 56 4.94 -21.23 2.44
C GLU A 56 4.99 -22.62 1.81
N GLN A 57 4.32 -22.82 0.67
CA GLN A 57 4.11 -24.16 0.10
C GLN A 57 4.87 -24.43 -1.21
N SER A 58 5.43 -23.40 -1.84
CA SER A 58 6.09 -23.59 -3.13
C SER A 58 7.56 -24.02 -3.00
N THR A 59 7.96 -24.97 -3.83
CA THR A 59 9.37 -25.32 -4.06
C THR A 59 10.00 -24.43 -5.14
N ILE A 60 9.17 -23.72 -5.92
CA ILE A 60 9.58 -22.80 -6.99
C ILE A 60 9.88 -21.42 -6.38
N PRO A 61 10.94 -20.72 -6.83
CA PRO A 61 11.16 -19.31 -6.46
C PRO A 61 9.94 -18.44 -6.73
N VAL A 62 9.46 -17.71 -5.71
CA VAL A 62 8.26 -16.87 -5.78
C VAL A 62 8.62 -15.39 -5.70
N ILE A 63 8.15 -14.60 -6.68
CA ILE A 63 8.17 -13.13 -6.62
C ILE A 63 6.78 -12.63 -6.23
N THR A 64 6.64 -12.21 -4.97
CA THR A 64 5.44 -11.54 -4.45
C THR A 64 5.68 -10.06 -4.23
N GLY A 65 4.64 -9.24 -4.39
CA GLY A 65 4.65 -7.88 -3.84
C GLY A 65 4.65 -7.89 -2.31
N GLY A 66 5.19 -6.82 -1.70
CA GLY A 66 5.12 -6.59 -0.25
C GLY A 66 3.78 -6.00 0.19
N ILE A 67 3.68 -5.71 1.50
CA ILE A 67 2.56 -4.96 2.09
C ILE A 67 2.72 -3.49 1.68
N GLY A 68 1.63 -2.86 1.26
CA GLY A 68 1.60 -1.54 0.65
C GLY A 68 1.51 -0.34 1.59
N VAL A 69 2.10 -0.39 2.80
CA VAL A 69 2.00 0.73 3.76
C VAL A 69 2.86 1.92 3.32
N CYS A 70 2.29 2.78 2.49
CA CYS A 70 2.98 3.94 1.95
C CYS A 70 2.86 5.15 2.89
N HIS A 71 3.96 5.88 3.04
CA HIS A 71 4.03 7.04 3.93
C HIS A 71 4.35 8.31 3.16
N ILE A 72 3.75 9.43 3.56
CA ILE A 72 4.17 10.76 3.13
C ILE A 72 4.63 11.55 4.34
N TYR A 73 5.83 12.13 4.23
CA TYR A 73 6.39 13.03 5.24
C TYR A 73 6.27 14.49 4.79
N ILE A 74 5.76 15.34 5.67
CA ILE A 74 5.51 16.76 5.45
C ILE A 74 6.55 17.53 6.26
N ASP A 75 7.57 18.03 5.57
CA ASP A 75 8.62 18.86 6.15
C ASP A 75 8.12 20.29 6.45
N ASP A 76 8.83 21.02 7.31
CA ASP A 76 8.45 22.38 7.69
C ASP A 76 8.57 23.40 6.56
N SER A 77 9.33 23.09 5.51
CA SER A 77 9.47 23.91 4.31
C SER A 77 8.44 23.59 3.22
N ALA A 78 7.50 22.67 3.46
CA ALA A 78 6.53 22.25 2.45
C ALA A 78 5.55 23.37 2.09
N ASP A 79 5.26 23.51 0.78
CA ASP A 79 4.10 24.29 0.34
C ASP A 79 2.82 23.50 0.66
N ILE A 80 1.94 24.11 1.43
CA ILE A 80 0.74 23.43 1.94
C ILE A 80 -0.21 23.05 0.80
N ALA A 81 -0.42 23.92 -0.18
CA ALA A 81 -1.38 23.68 -1.25
C ALA A 81 -0.92 22.54 -2.16
N GLU A 82 0.36 22.51 -2.52
CA GLU A 82 0.93 21.43 -3.33
C GLU A 82 0.98 20.11 -2.55
N ALA A 83 1.34 20.14 -1.26
CA ALA A 83 1.34 18.95 -0.42
C ALA A 83 -0.06 18.30 -0.34
N LEU A 84 -1.11 19.12 -0.18
CA LEU A 84 -2.49 18.62 -0.13
C LEU A 84 -2.93 17.96 -1.44
N LYS A 85 -2.56 18.53 -2.61
CA LYS A 85 -2.86 17.92 -3.91
C LYS A 85 -2.23 16.53 -4.05
N ILE A 86 -0.97 16.40 -3.61
CA ILE A 86 -0.25 15.11 -3.64
C ILE A 86 -0.93 14.10 -2.71
N ILE A 87 -1.26 14.51 -1.47
CA ILE A 87 -1.90 13.63 -0.48
C ILE A 87 -3.26 13.14 -0.98
N VAL A 88 -4.10 14.05 -1.49
CA VAL A 88 -5.41 13.69 -2.05
C VAL A 88 -5.27 12.73 -3.22
N ASN A 89 -4.36 13.01 -4.15
CA ASN A 89 -4.11 12.12 -5.28
C ASN A 89 -3.65 10.73 -4.80
N ALA A 90 -2.69 10.70 -3.89
CA ALA A 90 -2.11 9.48 -3.36
C ALA A 90 -3.13 8.63 -2.58
N LYS A 91 -4.12 9.25 -1.93
CA LYS A 91 -5.14 8.51 -1.16
C LYS A 91 -6.39 8.16 -1.96
N VAL A 92 -6.92 9.13 -2.69
CA VAL A 92 -8.29 9.07 -3.23
C VAL A 92 -8.34 8.45 -4.62
N GLN A 93 -7.27 8.55 -5.42
CA GLN A 93 -7.29 8.07 -6.81
C GLN A 93 -7.61 6.56 -6.89
N ARG A 94 -6.99 5.75 -6.03
CA ARG A 94 -7.23 4.32 -5.95
C ARG A 94 -6.90 3.80 -4.54
N PRO A 95 -7.82 3.98 -3.57
CA PRO A 95 -7.55 3.67 -2.17
C PRO A 95 -7.22 2.18 -1.92
N SER A 96 -7.72 1.29 -2.78
CA SER A 96 -7.50 -0.16 -2.69
C SER A 96 -6.20 -0.66 -3.35
N ALA A 97 -5.35 0.24 -3.84
CA ALA A 97 -4.06 -0.13 -4.38
C ALA A 97 -2.98 -0.12 -3.29
N CYS A 98 -2.04 -1.06 -3.37
CA CYS A 98 -0.92 -1.18 -2.43
C CYS A 98 0.13 -0.06 -2.51
N ASN A 99 -0.14 0.99 -3.29
CA ASN A 99 0.66 2.20 -3.35
C ASN A 99 -0.11 3.44 -2.90
N SER A 100 -1.36 3.26 -2.43
CA SER A 100 -2.12 4.33 -1.78
C SER A 100 -1.40 4.76 -0.52
N VAL A 101 -1.34 6.07 -0.24
CA VAL A 101 -0.81 6.54 1.04
C VAL A 101 -1.69 6.03 2.18
N GLU A 102 -1.07 5.55 3.25
CA GLU A 102 -1.76 5.11 4.46
C GLU A 102 -1.39 5.96 5.66
N THR A 103 -0.14 6.45 5.74
CA THR A 103 0.33 7.23 6.89
C THR A 103 0.90 8.59 6.47
N LEU A 104 0.44 9.65 7.13
CA LEU A 104 0.94 11.01 7.03
C LEU A 104 1.76 11.37 8.26
N LEU A 105 2.97 11.86 8.02
CA LEU A 105 3.93 12.21 9.06
C LEU A 105 4.23 13.70 8.97
N VAL A 106 3.70 14.48 9.90
CA VAL A 106 3.78 15.94 9.86
C VAL A 106 4.87 16.44 10.79
N ASN A 107 5.76 17.29 10.28
CA ASN A 107 6.73 17.99 11.11
C ASN A 107 5.99 18.92 12.10
N GLN A 108 6.33 18.82 13.39
CA GLN A 108 5.74 19.65 14.44
C GLN A 108 5.81 21.17 14.16
N HIS A 109 6.80 21.66 13.42
CA HIS A 109 6.99 23.08 13.15
C HIS A 109 6.00 23.66 12.13
N ILE A 110 5.35 22.81 11.33
CA ILE A 110 4.31 23.19 10.37
C ILE A 110 2.92 22.68 10.77
N ALA A 111 2.83 21.82 11.78
CA ALA A 111 1.59 21.15 12.19
C ALA A 111 0.43 22.13 12.44
N ASP A 112 0.66 23.22 13.17
CA ASP A 112 -0.39 24.19 13.53
C ASP A 112 -1.07 24.86 12.32
N ARG A 113 -0.34 25.00 11.20
CA ARG A 113 -0.87 25.57 9.95
C ARG A 113 -1.33 24.51 8.96
N PHE A 114 -0.69 23.34 8.96
CA PHE A 114 -0.94 22.27 8.00
C PHE A 114 -2.15 21.41 8.40
N LEU A 115 -2.26 21.00 9.67
CA LEU A 115 -3.31 20.09 10.14
C LEU A 115 -4.73 20.65 9.94
N PRO A 116 -5.02 21.95 10.17
CA PRO A 116 -6.34 22.50 9.87
C PRO A 116 -6.69 22.42 8.37
N ALA A 117 -5.72 22.74 7.50
CA ALA A 117 -5.91 22.68 6.05
C ALA A 117 -6.09 21.22 5.57
N LEU A 118 -5.34 20.29 6.17
CA LEU A 118 -5.51 18.85 5.95
C LEU A 118 -6.92 18.40 6.35
N SER A 119 -7.39 18.76 7.54
CA SER A 119 -8.73 18.39 8.02
C SER A 119 -9.82 18.88 7.05
N GLN A 120 -9.73 20.13 6.59
CA GLN A 120 -10.65 20.63 5.56
C GLN A 120 -10.62 19.79 4.28
N GLN A 121 -9.43 19.55 3.72
CA GLN A 121 -9.29 18.83 2.47
C GLN A 121 -9.76 17.36 2.55
N MET A 122 -9.50 16.70 3.69
CA MET A 122 -9.90 15.31 3.91
C MET A 122 -11.41 15.19 4.09
N ALA A 123 -12.06 16.15 4.75
CA ALA A 123 -13.52 16.22 4.83
C ALA A 123 -14.17 16.32 3.44
N GLU A 124 -13.66 17.22 2.59
CA GLU A 124 -14.13 17.37 1.20
C GLU A 124 -13.93 16.11 0.36
N SER A 125 -12.90 15.33 0.69
CA SER A 125 -12.55 14.09 -0.02
C SER A 125 -13.21 12.84 0.57
N GLY A 126 -13.97 12.96 1.67
CA GLY A 126 -14.58 11.84 2.38
C GLY A 126 -13.59 10.89 3.05
N VAL A 127 -12.38 11.36 3.38
CA VAL A 127 -11.33 10.56 4.03
C VAL A 127 -11.46 10.68 5.56
N THR A 128 -11.46 9.55 6.26
CA THR A 128 -11.40 9.50 7.73
C THR A 128 -9.94 9.49 8.19
N LEU A 129 -9.61 10.31 9.19
CA LEU A 129 -8.26 10.39 9.74
C LEU A 129 -8.14 9.63 11.07
N HIS A 130 -7.17 8.74 11.17
CA HIS A 130 -6.77 8.09 12.42
C HIS A 130 -5.59 8.85 13.02
N ALA A 131 -5.80 9.56 14.12
CA ALA A 131 -4.85 10.53 14.65
C ALA A 131 -4.21 10.06 15.97
N ASP A 132 -2.91 10.32 16.13
CA ASP A 132 -2.20 10.12 17.39
C ASP A 132 -2.63 11.14 18.47
N ALA A 133 -2.21 10.93 19.71
CA ALA A 133 -2.60 11.79 20.82
C ALA A 133 -2.17 13.26 20.65
N ALA A 134 -1.12 13.53 19.88
CA ALA A 134 -0.62 14.88 19.63
C ALA A 134 -1.43 15.62 18.55
N THR A 135 -1.86 14.91 17.50
CA THR A 135 -2.60 15.47 16.36
C THR A 135 -4.11 15.48 16.57
N LEU A 136 -4.64 14.52 17.33
CA LEU A 136 -6.07 14.32 17.54
C LEU A 136 -6.79 15.61 17.98
N PRO A 137 -6.33 16.38 18.99
CA PRO A 137 -7.04 17.58 19.42
C PRO A 137 -7.09 18.67 18.33
N VAL A 138 -6.07 18.76 17.48
CA VAL A 138 -6.01 19.76 16.40
C VAL A 138 -6.95 19.38 15.27
N LEU A 139 -6.94 18.11 14.87
CA LEU A 139 -7.76 17.61 13.76
C LEU A 139 -9.25 17.55 14.11
N GLN A 140 -9.60 17.24 15.37
CA GLN A 140 -10.99 17.23 15.87
C GLN A 140 -11.64 18.61 15.89
N ASN A 141 -10.87 19.69 15.89
CA ASN A 141 -11.40 21.05 15.75
C ASN A 141 -11.75 21.40 14.30
N GLY A 142 -11.38 20.56 13.32
CA GLY A 142 -11.71 20.73 11.91
C GLY A 142 -12.90 19.87 11.46
N PRO A 143 -13.26 19.95 10.16
CA PRO A 143 -14.46 19.30 9.64
C PRO A 143 -14.30 17.82 9.27
N ALA A 144 -13.07 17.26 9.28
CA ALA A 144 -12.85 15.85 8.95
C ALA A 144 -13.47 14.91 9.99
N ASN A 145 -13.80 13.69 9.57
CA ASN A 145 -14.01 12.60 10.51
C ASN A 145 -12.66 12.15 11.08
N VAL A 146 -12.52 12.14 12.41
CA VAL A 146 -11.25 11.85 13.07
C VAL A 146 -11.45 10.86 14.22
N GLU A 147 -10.69 9.77 14.19
CA GLU A 147 -10.68 8.74 15.23
C GLU A 147 -9.29 8.63 15.87
N PRO A 148 -9.17 8.23 17.14
CA PRO A 148 -7.87 7.93 17.74
C PRO A 148 -7.26 6.68 17.09
N VAL A 149 -6.01 6.77 16.64
CA VAL A 149 -5.29 5.61 16.09
C VAL A 149 -4.98 4.58 17.19
N LYS A 150 -5.25 3.31 16.91
CA LYS A 150 -4.93 2.16 17.77
C LYS A 150 -3.53 1.62 17.47
N ALA A 151 -2.93 0.93 18.44
CA ALA A 151 -1.56 0.43 18.34
C ALA A 151 -1.34 -0.51 17.13
N GLU A 152 -2.38 -1.24 16.73
CA GLU A 152 -2.36 -2.19 15.62
C GLU A 152 -2.43 -1.49 14.25
N GLN A 153 -2.99 -0.28 14.19
CA GLN A 153 -3.26 0.45 12.95
C GLN A 153 -2.01 1.16 12.39
N TYR A 154 -0.98 1.39 13.21
CA TYR A 154 0.28 2.01 12.80
C TYR A 154 1.06 1.27 11.69
N ASN A 155 0.69 0.02 11.39
CA ASN A 155 1.31 -0.75 10.32
C ASN A 155 0.26 -1.41 9.40
N ASP A 156 -0.98 -0.92 9.45
CA ASP A 156 -2.09 -1.53 8.72
C ASP A 156 -2.25 -0.92 7.33
N GLU A 157 -2.79 -1.72 6.42
CA GLU A 157 -3.11 -1.32 5.05
C GLU A 157 -4.63 -1.16 4.96
N TYR A 158 -5.12 0.07 5.08
CA TYR A 158 -6.56 0.32 5.18
C TYR A 158 -7.30 -0.06 3.90
N LEU A 159 -6.68 0.14 2.72
CA LEU A 159 -7.26 -0.17 1.41
C LEU A 159 -8.63 0.51 1.15
N SER A 160 -8.91 1.57 1.90
CA SER A 160 -10.17 2.31 1.97
C SER A 160 -9.88 3.81 2.06
N LEU A 161 -10.91 4.65 2.20
CA LEU A 161 -10.77 6.10 2.42
C LEU A 161 -10.46 6.43 3.89
N GLU A 162 -9.43 5.81 4.43
CA GLU A 162 -8.96 6.00 5.80
C GLU A 162 -7.44 6.20 5.83
N SER A 163 -6.94 7.17 6.59
CA SER A 163 -5.49 7.40 6.69
C SER A 163 -5.07 7.76 8.09
N GLU A 164 -3.89 7.29 8.47
CA GLU A 164 -3.24 7.66 9.71
C GLU A 164 -2.55 9.03 9.59
N CYS A 165 -2.59 9.84 10.65
CA CYS A 165 -1.87 11.10 10.75
C CYS A 165 -1.16 11.22 12.10
N GLN A 166 0.15 11.53 12.06
CA GLN A 166 0.99 11.75 13.23
C GLN A 166 1.74 13.07 13.10
N SER A 167 2.04 13.73 14.22
CA SER A 167 2.91 14.91 14.23
C SER A 167 4.02 14.78 15.27
N GLY A 168 5.22 15.25 14.94
CA GLY A 168 6.36 15.08 15.85
C GLY A 168 7.69 15.61 15.33
N ARG A 169 8.74 15.36 16.12
CA ARG A 169 10.14 15.58 15.73
C ARG A 169 10.63 14.39 14.93
N TRP A 170 10.59 14.53 13.62
CA TRP A 170 11.10 13.50 12.71
C TRP A 170 12.53 13.87 12.28
N PRO A 171 13.54 13.00 12.52
CA PRO A 171 14.92 13.29 12.17
C PRO A 171 15.08 13.36 10.65
N ARG A 172 15.67 14.47 10.16
CA ARG A 172 15.89 14.73 8.73
C ARG A 172 16.82 13.73 8.03
N ARG A 173 17.56 12.88 8.76
CA ARG A 173 18.43 11.81 8.22
C ARG A 173 18.63 10.64 9.18
N GLY A 174 18.49 9.42 8.68
CA GLY A 174 19.28 8.24 9.07
C GLY A 174 19.23 7.71 10.51
N HIS A 175 18.33 8.18 11.36
CA HIS A 175 18.15 7.64 12.72
C HIS A 175 16.72 7.18 12.91
N ARG A 176 16.53 5.94 13.38
CA ARG A 176 15.21 5.32 13.59
C ARG A 176 14.40 6.14 14.62
N PRO A 177 13.29 6.78 14.22
CA PRO A 177 12.47 7.56 15.15
C PRO A 177 11.23 6.81 15.65
N TYR A 178 10.89 5.65 15.09
CA TYR A 178 9.62 5.00 15.36
C TYR A 178 9.71 4.01 16.51
N PRO A 179 8.83 4.10 17.52
CA PRO A 179 8.78 3.09 18.57
C PRO A 179 8.37 1.71 18.05
N ARG A 180 7.70 1.58 16.88
CA ARG A 180 7.11 0.29 16.42
C ARG A 180 6.98 0.05 14.90
N ALA A 181 7.38 0.97 14.02
CA ALA A 181 7.34 0.70 12.57
C ALA A 181 8.52 -0.18 12.14
N ARG A 182 8.24 -1.42 11.71
CA ARG A 182 9.25 -2.31 11.13
C ARG A 182 9.45 -1.93 9.66
N TYR A 183 10.43 -1.07 9.38
CA TYR A 183 10.83 -0.81 8.00
C TYR A 183 11.63 -2.00 7.44
N THR A 184 11.09 -2.61 6.39
CA THR A 184 11.90 -3.14 5.28
C THR A 184 11.88 -2.10 4.19
N ALA A 185 12.87 -1.21 4.18
CA ALA A 185 13.23 -0.46 2.99
C ALA A 185 14.04 -1.40 2.09
N PHE A 186 13.65 -1.54 0.83
CA PHE A 186 14.55 -2.06 -0.21
C PHE A 186 15.44 -0.92 -0.71
#